data_AF-A0A3M6YKU5-F1
#
_entry.id   AF-A0A3M6YKU5-F1
#
_cell.length_a   1.000
_cell.length_b   1.000
_cell.length_c   1.000
_cell.angle_alpha   90.00
_cell.angle_beta   90.00
_cell.angle_gamma   90.00
#
_symmetry.space_group_name_H-M   'P 1'
#
loop_
_entity.id
_entity.type
_entity.pdbx_description
1 polymer ?
#
loop_
_entity_poly.entity_id
_entity_poly.type
_entity_poly.pdbx_seq_one_letter_code
_entity_poly.pdbx_strand_id
1 'polypeptide(L)'
;MPGRTLPTFPQADVAAHHTAKSCFVTIGTKVYDVTEFLEDHPGGADLILQYAGKDVKAAMEDPISHAHSEAAWEMLDDYLVGFMATEKVMQAVKESDDPFAVLPMEPGKKGMAELEKTDHDAAEDVRARKEVHAAGEEAENSNKALYSTGLSSEADLNKETDYTSDYKRHKFLDLNKPLLPQVWFGGFSKEFYLEQVHRPRHYKGGESAPLFGNFLEPLSKTPWWIVPTLWLPPVIFGTMISAQHLNPLSVPAYWLFGLAFWTITEYVLHRGLFHIDYYLPDNRAAITLHFLLHGIHHYLPMDRLRLVMPPTLFAILATPF
;
A
#
# COMPACT_ATOMS: atom_id res chain seq x y z
N MET A 1 -12.21 -4.25 12.20
CA MET A 1 -11.48 -5.48 12.62
C MET A 1 -10.29 -5.06 13.47
N PRO A 2 -9.86 -5.86 14.48
CA PRO A 2 -8.72 -5.47 15.32
C PRO A 2 -7.55 -5.22 14.37
N GLY A 3 -7.00 -4.00 14.41
CA GLY A 3 -5.79 -3.70 13.64
C GLY A 3 -4.76 -4.76 14.03
N ARG A 4 -4.04 -5.33 13.06
CA ARG A 4 -2.89 -6.19 13.37
C ARG A 4 -2.03 -5.41 14.36
N THR A 5 -1.99 -5.88 15.60
CA THR A 5 -1.26 -5.25 16.68
C THR A 5 0.18 -5.67 16.48
N LEU A 6 0.98 -4.77 15.92
CA LEU A 6 2.39 -5.08 15.75
C LEU A 6 3.02 -5.32 17.13
N PRO A 7 3.86 -6.36 17.28
CA PRO A 7 4.48 -6.67 18.56
C PRO A 7 5.36 -5.53 19.05
N THR A 8 5.47 -5.41 20.37
CA THR A 8 6.42 -4.50 21.00
C THR A 8 7.66 -5.27 21.40
N PHE A 9 8.83 -4.82 20.95
CA PHE A 9 10.11 -5.43 21.22
C PHE A 9 10.83 -4.72 22.38
N PRO A 10 11.47 -5.45 23.31
CA PRO A 10 12.41 -4.86 24.25
C PRO A 10 13.65 -4.34 23.52
N GLN A 11 14.24 -3.25 24.02
CA GLN A 11 15.45 -2.67 23.44
C GLN A 11 16.61 -3.69 23.36
N ALA A 12 16.72 -4.58 24.34
CA ALA A 12 17.74 -5.64 24.35
C ALA A 12 17.56 -6.67 23.23
N ASP A 13 16.31 -6.92 22.82
CA ASP A 13 15.97 -7.87 21.77
C ASP A 13 16.33 -7.30 20.40
N VAL A 14 15.94 -6.03 20.15
CA VAL A 14 16.33 -5.31 18.92
C VAL A 14 17.85 -5.21 18.77
N ALA A 15 18.58 -4.99 19.87
CA ALA A 15 20.05 -4.97 19.86
C ALA A 15 20.68 -6.36 19.61
N ALA A 16 19.97 -7.46 19.89
CA ALA A 16 20.44 -8.81 19.61
C ALA A 16 20.44 -9.13 18.10
N HIS A 17 19.59 -8.45 17.31
CA HIS A 17 19.49 -8.57 15.86
C HIS A 17 20.50 -7.68 15.12
N HIS A 18 21.79 -7.98 15.28
CA HIS A 18 22.92 -7.19 14.75
C HIS A 18 23.80 -7.93 13.73
N THR A 19 23.26 -8.97 13.07
CA THR A 19 24.05 -9.85 12.18
C THR A 19 23.48 -9.87 10.76
N ALA A 20 24.27 -10.27 9.76
CA ALA A 20 23.80 -10.37 8.37
C ALA A 20 22.64 -11.35 8.15
N LYS A 21 22.38 -12.26 9.08
CA LYS A 21 21.24 -13.20 9.04
C LYS A 21 20.03 -12.70 9.82
N SER A 22 20.18 -11.61 10.57
CA SER A 22 19.12 -11.01 11.38
C SER A 22 19.56 -9.60 11.78
N CYS A 23 19.08 -8.62 11.02
CA CYS A 23 19.50 -7.21 11.06
C CYS A 23 18.29 -6.31 11.24
N PHE A 24 18.09 -5.80 12.45
CA PHE A 24 17.02 -4.85 12.74
C PHE A 24 17.57 -3.44 12.80
N VAL A 25 16.79 -2.46 12.35
CA VAL A 25 17.10 -1.04 12.48
C VAL A 25 15.91 -0.31 13.07
N THR A 26 16.14 0.84 13.71
CA THR A 26 15.08 1.56 14.40
C THR A 26 14.99 3.00 13.93
N ILE A 27 13.78 3.56 13.93
CA ILE A 27 13.58 5.00 13.76
C ILE A 27 12.64 5.45 14.86
N GLY A 28 13.17 6.16 15.86
CA GLY A 28 12.40 6.56 17.03
C GLY A 28 11.84 5.36 17.79
N THR A 29 10.52 5.14 17.71
CA THR A 29 9.83 4.03 18.38
C THR A 29 9.49 2.86 17.45
N LYS A 30 9.77 2.97 16.15
CA LYS A 30 9.49 1.93 15.14
C LYS A 30 10.71 1.00 14.97
N VAL A 31 10.46 -0.28 14.80
CA VAL A 31 11.47 -1.34 14.59
C VAL A 31 11.24 -1.96 13.21
N TYR A 32 12.30 -2.02 12.42
CA TYR A 32 12.30 -2.50 11.04
C TYR A 32 13.24 -3.68 10.88
N ASP A 33 12.81 -4.74 10.19
CA ASP A 33 13.66 -5.87 9.84
C ASP A 33 14.15 -5.73 8.39
N VAL A 34 15.41 -5.35 8.23
CA VAL A 34 16.02 -5.10 6.91
C VAL A 34 16.92 -6.25 6.48
N THR A 35 16.79 -7.44 7.10
CA THR A 35 17.66 -8.60 6.84
C THR A 35 17.67 -8.99 5.35
N GLU A 36 16.49 -9.06 4.72
CA GLU A 36 16.38 -9.43 3.30
C GLU A 36 16.83 -8.29 2.37
N PHE A 37 16.76 -7.04 2.83
CA PHE A 37 17.12 -5.86 2.06
C PHE A 37 18.63 -5.57 2.02
N LEU A 38 19.43 -6.27 2.82
CA LEU A 38 20.88 -6.04 2.90
C LEU A 38 21.58 -6.14 1.53
N GLU A 39 21.22 -7.15 0.73
CA GLU A 39 21.84 -7.39 -0.58
C GLU A 39 21.30 -6.47 -1.69
N ASP A 40 20.07 -5.98 -1.54
CA ASP A 40 19.41 -5.10 -2.49
C ASP A 40 19.67 -3.60 -2.23
N HIS A 41 20.33 -3.28 -1.11
CA HIS A 41 20.63 -1.90 -0.75
C HIS A 41 21.62 -1.26 -1.74
N PRO A 42 21.26 -0.16 -2.44
CA PRO A 42 22.12 0.47 -3.45
C PRO A 42 23.46 1.00 -2.92
N GLY A 43 23.55 1.28 -1.61
CA GLY A 43 24.79 1.69 -0.93
C GLY A 43 25.63 0.53 -0.40
N GLY A 44 25.18 -0.72 -0.57
CA GLY A 44 25.82 -1.93 -0.08
C GLY A 44 25.39 -2.34 1.34
N ALA A 45 25.46 -3.64 1.60
CA ALA A 45 25.08 -4.26 2.89
C ALA A 45 25.93 -3.78 4.07
N ASP A 46 27.21 -3.50 3.82
CA ASP A 46 28.20 -3.14 4.85
C ASP A 46 27.86 -1.83 5.58
N LEU A 47 27.14 -0.91 4.92
CA LEU A 47 26.69 0.33 5.54
C LEU A 47 25.54 0.08 6.51
N ILE A 48 24.57 -0.77 6.14
CA ILE A 48 23.43 -1.10 7.01
C ILE A 48 23.91 -1.87 8.24
N LEU A 49 24.86 -2.81 8.08
CA LEU A 49 25.39 -3.62 9.19
C LEU A 49 26.06 -2.78 10.29
N GLN A 50 26.64 -1.62 9.96
CA GLN A 50 27.23 -0.71 10.95
C GLN A 50 26.18 -0.06 11.88
N TYR A 51 24.95 0.05 11.38
CA TYR A 51 23.80 0.61 12.08
C TYR A 51 22.78 -0.46 12.52
N ALA A 52 23.10 -1.74 12.38
CA ALA A 52 22.27 -2.83 12.90
C ALA A 52 22.08 -2.69 14.43
N GLY A 53 20.84 -2.77 14.88
CA GLY A 53 20.40 -2.58 16.26
C GLY A 53 20.39 -1.12 16.74
N LYS A 54 20.56 -0.13 15.85
CA LYS A 54 20.65 1.30 16.20
C LYS A 54 19.60 2.15 15.47
N ASP A 55 19.46 3.40 15.93
CA ASP A 55 18.62 4.39 15.28
C ASP A 55 19.29 4.94 14.01
N VAL A 56 18.62 4.76 12.87
CA VAL A 56 19.12 5.14 11.55
C VAL A 56 18.60 6.50 11.06
N LYS A 57 17.70 7.16 11.80
CA LYS A 57 17.06 8.42 11.36
C LYS A 57 18.09 9.47 10.97
N ALA A 58 19.08 9.68 11.84
CA ALA A 58 20.13 10.67 11.62
C ALA A 58 21.03 10.30 10.42
N ALA A 59 21.23 9.01 10.17
CA ALA A 59 22.03 8.53 9.04
C ALA A 59 21.27 8.65 7.71
N MET A 60 19.95 8.45 7.71
CA MET A 60 19.11 8.58 6.51
C MET A 60 18.88 10.05 6.11
N GLU A 61 18.81 10.95 7.10
CA GLU A 61 18.65 12.40 6.90
C GLU A 61 20.00 13.12 6.66
N ASP A 62 21.15 12.44 6.76
CA ASP A 62 22.47 13.08 6.65
C ASP A 62 22.78 13.51 5.20
N PRO A 63 22.85 14.83 4.92
CA PRO A 63 23.17 15.34 3.60
C PRO A 63 24.65 15.12 3.21
N ILE A 64 25.52 14.79 4.16
CA ILE A 64 26.97 14.58 3.92
C ILE A 64 27.24 13.14 3.49
N SER A 65 26.60 12.15 4.13
CA SER A 65 26.76 10.75 3.78
C SER A 65 25.93 10.35 2.57
N HIS A 66 24.60 10.56 2.58
CA HIS A 66 23.68 10.43 1.44
C HIS A 66 22.24 10.65 1.96
N ALA A 67 21.56 11.72 1.51
CA ALA A 67 20.15 11.94 1.85
C ALA A 67 19.25 10.99 1.06
N HIS A 68 18.43 10.21 1.76
CA HIS A 68 17.50 9.25 1.15
C HIS A 68 16.25 9.98 0.61
N SER A 69 15.78 9.60 -0.59
CA SER A 69 14.56 10.15 -1.20
C SER A 69 13.29 9.72 -0.47
N GLU A 70 12.19 10.43 -0.66
CA GLU A 70 10.87 10.07 -0.09
C GLU A 70 10.46 8.61 -0.38
N ALA A 71 10.70 8.12 -1.60
CA ALA A 71 10.46 6.72 -1.97
C ALA A 71 11.27 5.69 -1.16
N ALA A 72 12.43 6.07 -0.64
CA ALA A 72 13.24 5.19 0.21
C ALA A 72 12.68 5.11 1.64
N TRP A 73 11.99 6.17 2.11
CA TRP A 73 11.25 6.14 3.37
C TRP A 73 9.99 5.29 3.26
N GLU A 74 9.29 5.38 2.12
CA GLU A 74 8.12 4.53 1.85
C GLU A 74 8.51 3.05 1.76
N MET A 75 9.59 2.73 1.06
CA MET A 75 10.13 1.36 1.00
C MET A 75 10.53 0.83 2.37
N LEU A 76 11.04 1.68 3.27
CA LEU A 76 11.38 1.27 4.62
C LEU A 76 10.15 0.92 5.46
N ASP A 77 9.01 1.59 5.23
CA ASP A 77 7.76 1.28 5.93
C ASP A 77 7.25 -0.14 5.63
N ASP A 78 7.64 -0.74 4.50
CA ASP A 78 7.36 -2.16 4.20
C ASP A 78 8.11 -3.11 5.16
N TYR A 79 9.26 -2.72 5.68
CA TYR A 79 10.06 -3.54 6.59
C TYR A 79 9.65 -3.38 8.06
N LEU A 80 8.55 -2.70 8.37
CA LEU A 80 8.11 -2.44 9.75
C LEU A 80 7.59 -3.71 10.43
N VAL A 81 8.33 -4.19 11.44
CA VAL A 81 7.98 -5.39 12.20
C VAL A 81 7.35 -5.08 13.56
N GLY A 82 7.54 -3.87 14.10
CA GLY A 82 6.82 -3.44 15.29
C GLY A 82 7.37 -2.20 15.98
N PHE A 83 7.16 -2.12 17.29
CA PHE A 83 7.50 -0.94 18.09
C PHE A 83 8.48 -1.27 19.21
N MET A 84 9.34 -0.33 19.60
CA MET A 84 10.26 -0.51 20.71
C MET A 84 9.65 0.02 22.01
N ALA A 85 9.69 -0.79 23.07
CA ALA A 85 9.33 -0.36 24.43
C ALA A 85 10.40 0.60 24.98
N THR A 86 10.21 1.90 24.75
CA THR A 86 11.04 2.96 25.34
C THR A 86 10.49 3.41 26.68
N GLU A 87 11.34 3.94 27.56
CA GLU A 87 10.93 4.45 28.88
C GLU A 87 9.79 5.47 28.79
N LYS A 88 9.79 6.32 27.74
CA LYS A 88 8.73 7.29 27.47
C LYS A 88 7.39 6.63 27.13
N VAL A 89 7.41 5.54 26.36
CA VAL A 89 6.20 4.75 26.06
C VAL A 89 5.71 4.04 27.32
N MET A 90 6.61 3.46 28.11
CA MET A 90 6.27 2.82 29.39
C MET A 90 5.73 3.82 30.43
N GLN A 91 6.21 5.07 30.41
CA GLN A 91 5.73 6.14 31.28
C GLN A 91 4.38 6.67 30.80
N ALA A 92 4.18 6.83 29.48
CA ALA A 92 2.89 7.17 28.89
C ALA A 92 1.83 6.08 29.17
N VAL A 93 2.21 4.80 29.18
CA VAL A 93 1.33 3.69 29.62
C VAL A 93 0.95 3.83 31.09
N LYS A 94 1.90 4.19 31.96
CA LYS A 94 1.64 4.37 33.40
C LYS A 94 0.76 5.58 33.71
N GLU A 95 0.84 6.62 32.89
CA GLU A 95 0.12 7.89 33.07
C GLU A 95 -1.21 7.93 32.29
N SER A 96 -1.50 6.94 31.44
CA SER A 96 -2.72 6.88 30.62
C SER A 96 -3.91 6.28 31.38
N ASP A 97 -5.05 6.98 31.38
CA ASP A 97 -6.33 6.51 31.92
C ASP A 97 -7.07 5.51 31.01
N ASP A 98 -6.53 5.22 29.81
CA ASP A 98 -7.08 4.23 28.88
C ASP A 98 -6.11 3.04 28.72
N PRO A 99 -6.37 1.89 29.40
CA PRO A 99 -5.53 0.69 29.36
C PRO A 99 -5.56 -0.05 28.02
N PHE A 100 -6.51 0.27 27.14
CA PHE A 100 -6.72 -0.42 25.87
C PHE A 100 -6.21 0.36 24.66
N ALA A 101 -5.85 1.64 24.85
CA ALA A 101 -5.25 2.48 23.81
C ALA A 101 -3.76 2.16 23.55
N VAL A 102 -3.09 1.49 24.49
CA VAL A 102 -1.68 1.09 24.34
C VAL A 102 -1.55 -0.41 24.56
N LEU A 103 -1.19 -1.12 23.51
CA LEU A 103 -1.19 -2.58 23.44
C LEU A 103 -0.35 -3.22 24.56
N PRO A 104 -0.96 -3.98 25.49
CA PRO A 104 -0.20 -4.77 26.45
C PRO A 104 0.35 -6.02 25.75
N MET A 105 1.61 -6.37 26.00
CA MET A 105 2.14 -7.67 25.62
C MET A 105 1.35 -8.79 26.29
N GLU A 106 1.22 -9.94 25.62
CA GLU A 106 0.71 -11.12 26.30
C GLU A 106 1.64 -11.56 27.43
N PRO A 107 1.12 -11.90 28.62
CA PRO A 107 1.95 -12.33 29.73
C PRO A 107 2.71 -13.61 29.35
N GLY A 108 4.04 -13.60 29.46
CA GLY A 108 4.84 -14.82 29.30
C GLY A 108 4.46 -15.88 30.34
N LYS A 109 4.92 -17.13 30.19
CA LYS A 109 4.55 -18.27 31.07
C LYS A 109 4.68 -17.99 32.57
N LYS A 110 5.70 -17.23 32.99
CA LYS A 110 5.88 -16.79 34.39
C LYS A 110 4.87 -15.71 34.79
N GLY A 111 4.59 -14.76 33.89
CA GLY A 111 3.59 -13.71 34.08
C GLY A 111 2.16 -14.26 34.17
N MET A 112 1.81 -15.27 33.36
CA MET A 112 0.52 -15.96 33.48
C MET A 112 0.36 -16.67 34.83
N ALA A 113 1.42 -17.33 35.32
CA ALA A 113 1.39 -18.00 36.61
C ALA A 113 1.32 -17.04 37.82
N GLU A 114 1.73 -15.79 37.63
CA GLU A 114 1.62 -14.72 38.63
C GLU A 114 0.27 -14.01 38.55
N LEU A 115 -0.24 -13.77 37.33
CA LEU A 115 -1.56 -13.22 37.08
C LEU A 115 -2.67 -14.12 37.62
N GLU A 116 -2.57 -15.43 37.40
CA GLU A 116 -3.54 -16.41 37.92
C GLU A 116 -3.59 -16.49 39.45
N LYS A 117 -2.51 -16.08 40.14
CA LYS A 117 -2.47 -15.99 41.61
C LYS A 117 -3.00 -14.68 42.14
N THR A 118 -2.94 -13.62 41.36
CA THR A 118 -3.22 -12.24 41.81
C THR A 118 -4.61 -11.78 41.38
N ASP A 119 -5.06 -12.20 40.20
CA ASP A 119 -6.36 -11.89 39.63
C ASP A 119 -6.80 -13.01 38.68
N HIS A 120 -7.57 -13.95 39.24
CA HIS A 120 -8.02 -15.15 38.52
C HIS A 120 -8.96 -14.80 37.35
N ASP A 121 -9.81 -13.78 37.50
CA ASP A 121 -10.79 -13.40 36.48
C ASP A 121 -10.09 -12.70 35.31
N ALA A 122 -9.07 -11.88 35.58
CA ALA A 122 -8.21 -11.34 34.53
C ALA A 122 -7.39 -12.42 33.80
N ALA A 123 -6.93 -13.46 34.51
CA ALA A 123 -6.25 -14.59 33.90
C ALA A 123 -7.18 -15.44 33.03
N GLU A 124 -8.45 -15.62 33.42
CA GLU A 124 -9.47 -16.23 32.56
C GLU A 124 -9.80 -15.37 31.35
N ASP A 125 -9.92 -14.04 31.48
CA ASP A 125 -10.18 -13.16 30.34
C ASP A 125 -9.03 -13.22 29.31
N VAL A 126 -7.78 -13.25 29.77
CA VAL A 126 -6.61 -13.45 28.91
C VAL A 126 -6.64 -14.82 28.20
N ARG A 127 -7.12 -15.88 28.87
CA ARG A 127 -7.30 -17.22 28.27
C ARG A 127 -8.51 -17.32 27.34
N ALA A 128 -9.57 -16.56 27.61
CA ALA A 128 -10.82 -16.54 26.86
C ALA A 128 -10.73 -15.69 25.58
N ARG A 129 -9.72 -14.81 25.48
CA ARG A 129 -9.32 -14.20 24.21
C ARG A 129 -8.93 -15.31 23.24
N LYS A 130 -9.83 -15.60 22.29
CA LYS A 130 -9.58 -16.56 21.20
C LYS A 130 -8.20 -16.30 20.60
N GLU A 131 -7.36 -17.33 20.63
CA GLU A 131 -6.10 -17.42 19.92
C GLU A 131 -6.24 -16.77 18.54
N VAL A 132 -5.45 -15.74 18.25
CA VAL A 132 -5.26 -15.26 16.87
C VAL A 132 -4.43 -16.28 16.05
N HIS A 133 -4.05 -17.41 16.66
CA HIS A 133 -3.42 -18.56 16.03
C HIS A 133 -4.32 -19.82 16.08
N ALA A 134 -5.42 -19.82 15.34
CA ALA A 134 -6.14 -21.05 15.01
C ALA A 134 -6.86 -20.94 13.66
N ALA A 135 -6.08 -20.98 12.58
CA ALA A 135 -6.53 -21.50 11.29
C ALA A 135 -5.41 -22.40 10.74
N GLY A 136 -5.48 -23.68 11.09
CA GLY A 136 -4.64 -24.74 10.52
C GLY A 136 -3.98 -25.64 11.57
N GLU A 137 -4.76 -26.50 12.23
CA GLU A 137 -4.21 -27.76 12.75
C GLU A 137 -3.96 -28.68 11.55
N GLU A 138 -2.71 -28.74 11.10
CA GLU A 138 -2.03 -29.91 10.49
C GLU A 138 -0.65 -29.44 9.96
N ALA A 139 0.31 -29.28 10.87
CA ALA A 139 1.73 -29.30 10.53
C ALA A 139 2.55 -29.60 11.79
N GLU A 140 2.76 -30.89 12.05
CA GLU A 140 3.88 -31.34 12.86
C GLU A 140 5.18 -30.70 12.35
N ASN A 141 6.02 -30.26 13.29
CA ASN A 141 7.45 -30.04 13.09
C ASN A 141 7.86 -29.07 11.96
N SER A 142 7.81 -27.76 12.20
CA SER A 142 8.87 -26.89 11.69
C SER A 142 9.00 -25.58 12.47
N ASN A 143 10.23 -25.30 12.91
CA ASN A 143 10.71 -23.96 13.20
C ASN A 143 10.55 -23.07 11.97
N LYS A 144 9.44 -22.33 11.86
CA LYS A 144 9.34 -21.21 10.93
C LYS A 144 8.71 -20.01 11.62
N ALA A 145 9.57 -19.11 12.05
CA ALA A 145 9.22 -17.70 12.20
C ALA A 145 8.61 -17.26 10.86
N LEU A 146 7.33 -16.90 10.86
CA LEU A 146 6.68 -16.28 9.70
C LEU A 146 7.17 -14.83 9.62
N TYR A 147 8.22 -14.62 8.85
CA TYR A 147 8.60 -13.30 8.37
C TYR A 147 7.59 -12.88 7.29
N SER A 148 6.99 -11.70 7.45
CA SER A 148 6.06 -11.09 6.51
C SER A 148 6.76 -9.90 5.88
N THR A 149 6.99 -9.95 4.57
CA THR A 149 7.83 -9.05 3.77
C THR A 149 7.26 -7.65 3.54
N GLY A 150 6.41 -7.12 4.44
CA GLY A 150 5.64 -5.88 4.19
C GLY A 150 4.57 -5.99 3.11
N LEU A 151 4.77 -6.90 2.15
CA LEU A 151 3.82 -7.27 1.13
C LEU A 151 2.63 -7.95 1.78
N SER A 152 1.47 -7.30 1.65
CA SER A 152 0.19 -7.95 1.92
C SER A 152 0.09 -9.21 1.07
N SER A 153 -0.24 -10.35 1.69
CA SER A 153 -0.55 -11.57 0.95
C SER A 153 -1.69 -11.33 -0.05
N GLU A 154 -1.82 -12.14 -1.10
CA GLU A 154 -2.96 -12.05 -2.02
C GLU A 154 -4.31 -12.09 -1.26
N ALA A 155 -4.38 -12.86 -0.18
CA ALA A 155 -5.54 -12.91 0.70
C ALA A 155 -5.77 -11.60 1.46
N ASP A 156 -4.70 -10.94 1.91
CA ASP A 156 -4.79 -9.63 2.58
C ASP A 156 -5.20 -8.52 1.59
N LEU A 157 -4.77 -8.57 0.33
CA LEU A 157 -5.12 -7.61 -0.72
C LEU A 157 -6.59 -7.69 -1.16
N ASN A 158 -7.22 -8.85 -1.00
CA ASN A 158 -8.63 -9.09 -1.33
C ASN A 158 -9.58 -8.89 -0.14
N LYS A 159 -9.09 -8.35 0.98
CA LYS A 159 -9.90 -8.15 2.18
C LYS A 159 -10.84 -6.98 2.01
N GLU A 160 -12.13 -7.26 2.13
CA GLU A 160 -13.19 -6.25 2.04
C GLU A 160 -13.06 -5.17 3.13
N THR A 161 -13.29 -3.92 2.73
CA THR A 161 -13.34 -2.78 3.66
C THR A 161 -14.71 -2.68 4.30
N ASP A 162 -14.77 -2.46 5.61
CA ASP A 162 -16.02 -2.08 6.29
C ASP A 162 -16.32 -0.60 6.07
N TYR A 163 -17.38 -0.32 5.33
CA TYR A 163 -17.73 1.01 4.84
C TYR A 163 -18.06 1.99 5.97
N THR A 164 -18.73 1.50 7.01
CA THR A 164 -19.20 2.38 8.09
C THR A 164 -18.02 2.80 8.96
N SER A 165 -17.11 1.87 9.25
CA SER A 165 -15.92 2.19 10.04
C SER A 165 -14.89 3.00 9.24
N ASP A 166 -14.68 2.71 7.96
CA ASP A 166 -13.80 3.50 7.08
C ASP A 166 -14.27 4.95 6.98
N TYR A 167 -15.54 5.19 6.65
CA TYR A 167 -16.07 6.56 6.56
C TYR A 167 -16.04 7.28 7.91
N LYS A 168 -16.31 6.58 9.03
CA LYS A 168 -16.22 7.18 10.38
C LYS A 168 -14.79 7.60 10.72
N ARG A 169 -13.80 6.80 10.34
CA ARG A 169 -12.38 7.02 10.66
C ARG A 169 -11.73 8.06 9.77
N HIS A 170 -11.93 7.96 8.46
CA HIS A 170 -11.19 8.74 7.47
C HIS A 170 -11.97 9.93 6.92
N LYS A 171 -13.29 9.97 7.07
CA LYS A 171 -14.16 11.07 6.59
C LYS A 171 -13.96 11.43 5.11
N PHE A 172 -13.56 10.45 4.29
CA PHE A 172 -13.29 10.65 2.88
C PHE A 172 -14.52 10.30 2.01
N LEU A 173 -14.64 9.07 1.54
CA LEU A 173 -15.75 8.62 0.69
C LEU A 173 -16.57 7.53 1.38
N ASP A 174 -17.89 7.70 1.44
CA ASP A 174 -18.84 6.70 1.92
C ASP A 174 -19.10 5.69 0.80
N LEU A 175 -18.52 4.48 0.94
CA LEU A 175 -18.68 3.39 -0.03
C LEU A 175 -20.13 2.89 -0.16
N ASN A 176 -21.05 3.26 0.74
CA ASN A 176 -22.48 2.96 0.57
C ASN A 176 -23.18 3.87 -0.46
N LYS A 177 -22.51 4.89 -0.96
CA LYS A 177 -23.08 5.91 -1.85
C LYS A 177 -22.24 6.06 -3.13
N PRO A 178 -22.81 6.61 -4.20
CA PRO A 178 -22.05 6.87 -5.43
C PRO A 178 -20.83 7.76 -5.16
N LEU A 179 -19.66 7.38 -5.68
CA LEU A 179 -18.39 8.03 -5.35
C LEU A 179 -18.21 9.38 -6.07
N LEU A 180 -18.59 9.49 -7.34
CA LEU A 180 -18.30 10.69 -8.14
C LEU A 180 -18.99 11.96 -7.60
N PRO A 181 -20.27 11.93 -7.20
CA PRO A 181 -20.89 13.08 -6.56
C PRO A 181 -20.20 13.48 -5.25
N GLN A 182 -19.68 12.51 -4.48
CA GLN A 182 -18.96 12.78 -3.24
C GLN A 182 -17.61 13.46 -3.52
N VAL A 183 -16.88 13.05 -4.57
CA VAL A 183 -15.65 13.74 -4.98
C VAL A 183 -15.94 15.16 -5.49
N TRP A 184 -16.99 15.31 -6.30
CA TRP A 184 -17.33 16.59 -6.92
C TRP A 184 -17.88 17.64 -5.93
N PHE A 185 -18.71 17.21 -4.98
CA PHE A 185 -19.37 18.09 -4.00
C PHE A 185 -18.76 18.01 -2.58
N GLY A 186 -17.78 17.15 -2.35
CA GLY A 186 -17.22 16.89 -1.01
C GLY A 186 -16.38 18.02 -0.43
N GLY A 187 -15.89 18.95 -1.26
CA GLY A 187 -15.14 20.12 -0.79
C GLY A 187 -13.80 19.79 -0.13
N PHE A 188 -13.17 18.67 -0.51
CA PHE A 188 -11.88 18.25 0.01
C PHE A 188 -10.77 19.22 -0.40
N SER A 189 -9.83 19.49 0.51
CA SER A 189 -8.57 20.11 0.11
C SER A 189 -7.72 19.10 -0.68
N LYS A 190 -6.88 19.60 -1.57
CA LYS A 190 -5.91 18.80 -2.32
C LYS A 190 -5.08 17.87 -1.41
N GLU A 191 -4.53 18.37 -0.31
CA GLU A 191 -3.65 17.61 0.58
C GLU A 191 -4.40 16.44 1.21
N PHE A 192 -5.62 16.69 1.72
CA PHE A 192 -6.47 15.66 2.30
C PHE A 192 -6.88 14.63 1.24
N TYR A 193 -7.25 15.09 0.04
CA TYR A 193 -7.60 14.20 -1.06
C TYR A 193 -6.44 13.27 -1.44
N LEU A 194 -5.23 13.80 -1.63
CA LEU A 194 -4.07 13.02 -2.04
C LEU A 194 -3.66 12.00 -0.97
N GLU A 195 -3.73 12.36 0.31
CA GLU A 195 -3.46 11.45 1.42
C GLU A 195 -4.46 10.27 1.44
N GLN A 196 -5.74 10.54 1.15
CA GLN A 196 -6.78 9.51 1.24
C GLN A 196 -6.93 8.69 -0.03
N VAL A 197 -6.78 9.28 -1.23
CA VAL A 197 -7.01 8.56 -2.49
C VAL A 197 -5.95 7.48 -2.75
N HIS A 198 -4.72 7.68 -2.27
CA HIS A 198 -3.63 6.71 -2.40
C HIS A 198 -3.62 5.63 -1.31
N ARG A 199 -4.58 5.68 -0.37
CA ARG A 199 -4.78 4.61 0.61
C ARG A 199 -5.80 3.61 0.04
N PRO A 200 -5.41 2.36 -0.25
CA PRO A 200 -6.28 1.42 -0.96
C PRO A 200 -7.44 0.93 -0.09
N ARG A 201 -8.64 0.84 -0.68
CA ARG A 201 -9.85 0.23 -0.13
C ARG A 201 -10.31 -0.90 -1.04
N HIS A 202 -11.21 -1.74 -0.53
CA HIS A 202 -11.75 -2.88 -1.28
C HIS A 202 -13.27 -2.93 -1.13
N TYR A 203 -13.98 -2.96 -2.26
CA TYR A 203 -15.44 -3.05 -2.29
C TYR A 203 -15.90 -4.50 -2.12
N LYS A 204 -17.12 -4.71 -1.61
CA LYS A 204 -17.59 -6.02 -1.15
C LYS A 204 -18.02 -6.89 -2.31
N GLY A 205 -17.90 -8.20 -2.15
CA GLY A 205 -18.35 -9.20 -3.10
C GLY A 205 -17.59 -9.22 -4.42
N GLY A 206 -16.41 -8.58 -4.49
CA GLY A 206 -15.67 -8.40 -5.75
C GLY A 206 -16.42 -7.57 -6.79
N GLU A 207 -17.46 -6.84 -6.37
CA GLU A 207 -18.21 -5.93 -7.23
C GLU A 207 -17.51 -4.57 -7.33
N SER A 208 -17.91 -3.77 -8.33
CA SER A 208 -17.41 -2.41 -8.49
C SER A 208 -18.25 -1.41 -7.70
N ALA A 209 -17.61 -0.63 -6.82
CA ALA A 209 -18.27 0.41 -6.02
C ALA A 209 -19.07 1.38 -6.90
N PRO A 210 -20.30 1.80 -6.62
CA PRO A 210 -21.06 2.66 -7.54
C PRO A 210 -20.33 4.00 -7.78
N LEU A 211 -20.05 4.36 -9.02
CA LEU A 211 -19.43 5.65 -9.34
C LEU A 211 -20.48 6.76 -9.53
N PHE A 212 -21.49 6.50 -10.37
CA PHE A 212 -22.60 7.40 -10.66
C PHE A 212 -23.89 7.01 -9.93
N GLY A 213 -24.13 5.70 -9.75
CA GLY A 213 -25.34 5.17 -9.13
C GLY A 213 -26.62 5.36 -9.95
N ASN A 214 -26.50 5.59 -11.26
CA ASN A 214 -27.60 5.82 -12.18
C ASN A 214 -27.30 5.21 -13.57
N PHE A 215 -28.02 5.62 -14.62
CA PHE A 215 -27.85 5.10 -15.98
C PHE A 215 -26.46 5.34 -16.60
N LEU A 216 -25.62 6.22 -16.03
CA LEU A 216 -24.24 6.46 -16.45
C LEU A 216 -23.24 5.42 -15.90
N GLU A 217 -23.65 4.60 -14.94
CA GLU A 217 -22.77 3.59 -14.32
C GLU A 217 -22.05 2.67 -15.34
N PRO A 218 -22.69 2.20 -16.43
CA PRO A 218 -22.01 1.38 -17.44
C PRO A 218 -20.81 2.08 -18.09
N LEU A 219 -20.81 3.41 -18.20
CA LEU A 219 -19.68 4.17 -18.78
C LEU A 219 -18.43 4.13 -17.87
N SER A 220 -18.61 3.85 -16.58
CA SER A 220 -17.50 3.73 -15.62
C SER A 220 -16.89 2.34 -15.54
N LYS A 221 -17.49 1.34 -16.22
CA LYS A 221 -17.12 -0.07 -16.10
C LYS A 221 -16.53 -0.55 -17.42
N THR A 222 -15.21 -0.74 -17.43
CA THR A 222 -14.46 -1.20 -18.61
C THR A 222 -13.83 -2.56 -18.32
N PRO A 223 -14.43 -3.67 -18.80
CA PRO A 223 -13.78 -4.97 -18.76
C PRO A 223 -12.45 -4.98 -19.52
N TRP A 224 -11.50 -5.80 -19.05
CA TRP A 224 -10.16 -5.92 -19.63
C TRP A 224 -10.16 -6.21 -21.15
N TRP A 225 -11.12 -7.01 -21.63
CA TRP A 225 -11.21 -7.44 -23.02
C TRP A 225 -11.67 -6.33 -23.98
N ILE A 226 -12.19 -5.20 -23.48
CA ILE A 226 -12.56 -4.05 -24.33
C ILE A 226 -11.33 -3.46 -25.01
N VAL A 227 -10.21 -3.31 -24.29
CA VAL A 227 -8.98 -2.71 -24.82
C VAL A 227 -8.48 -3.45 -26.06
N PRO A 228 -8.19 -4.77 -26.02
CA PRO A 228 -7.74 -5.47 -27.21
C PRO A 228 -8.81 -5.54 -28.31
N THR A 229 -10.09 -5.71 -27.97
CA THR A 229 -11.16 -5.82 -28.97
C THR A 229 -11.34 -4.52 -29.76
N LEU A 230 -11.20 -3.37 -29.10
CA LEU A 230 -11.40 -2.08 -29.74
C LEU A 230 -10.16 -1.60 -30.49
N TRP A 231 -8.96 -1.78 -29.92
CA TRP A 231 -7.74 -1.17 -30.42
C TRP A 231 -6.88 -2.09 -31.30
N LEU A 232 -6.96 -3.41 -31.17
CA LEU A 232 -6.19 -4.31 -32.05
C LEU A 232 -6.67 -4.28 -33.51
N PRO A 233 -7.97 -4.27 -33.85
CA PRO A 233 -8.40 -4.23 -35.24
C PRO A 233 -7.83 -3.04 -36.05
N PRO A 234 -7.89 -1.77 -35.61
CA PRO A 234 -7.29 -0.67 -36.34
C PRO A 234 -5.75 -0.77 -36.42
N VAL A 235 -5.09 -1.26 -35.37
CA VAL A 235 -3.63 -1.50 -35.36
C VAL A 235 -3.23 -2.55 -36.39
N ILE A 236 -3.96 -3.67 -36.46
CA ILE A 236 -3.75 -4.74 -37.44
C ILE A 236 -4.00 -4.20 -38.85
N PHE A 237 -5.10 -3.49 -39.05
CA PHE A 237 -5.46 -2.91 -40.35
C PHE A 237 -4.39 -1.91 -40.84
N GLY A 238 -3.94 -1.00 -39.98
CA GLY A 238 -2.86 -0.06 -40.29
C GLY A 238 -1.54 -0.76 -40.61
N THR A 239 -1.23 -1.84 -39.88
CA THR A 239 -0.04 -2.67 -40.15
C THR A 239 -0.13 -3.37 -41.49
N MET A 240 -1.29 -3.94 -41.83
CA MET A 240 -1.53 -4.61 -43.12
C MET A 240 -1.38 -3.64 -44.30
N ILE A 241 -1.94 -2.43 -44.20
CA ILE A 241 -1.77 -1.40 -45.22
C ILE A 241 -0.30 -1.00 -45.35
N SER A 242 0.38 -0.77 -44.23
CA SER A 242 1.79 -0.37 -44.22
C SER A 242 2.68 -1.43 -44.88
N ALA A 243 2.40 -2.72 -44.64
CA ALA A 243 3.14 -3.84 -45.24
C ALA A 243 2.99 -3.95 -46.76
N GLN A 244 1.93 -3.39 -47.35
CA GLN A 244 1.75 -3.36 -48.81
C GLN A 244 2.56 -2.24 -49.49
N HIS A 245 2.89 -1.17 -48.76
CA HIS A 245 3.48 0.05 -49.33
C HIS A 245 4.93 0.30 -48.89
N LEU A 246 5.37 -0.33 -47.80
CA LEU A 246 6.71 -0.17 -47.25
C LEU A 246 7.60 -1.38 -47.54
N ASN A 247 8.91 -1.18 -47.45
CA ASN A 247 9.87 -2.27 -47.51
C ASN A 247 9.64 -3.25 -46.32
N PRO A 248 9.82 -4.58 -46.52
CA PRO A 248 9.68 -5.58 -45.47
C PRO A 248 10.48 -5.32 -44.18
N LEU A 249 11.61 -4.61 -44.25
CA LEU A 249 12.40 -4.23 -43.07
C LEU A 249 11.88 -2.96 -42.37
N SER A 250 11.16 -2.10 -43.07
CA SER A 250 10.64 -0.85 -42.51
C SER A 250 9.49 -1.09 -41.53
N VAL A 251 8.59 -2.05 -41.82
CA VAL A 251 7.46 -2.37 -40.95
C VAL A 251 7.89 -2.80 -39.55
N PRO A 252 8.78 -3.81 -39.37
CA PRO A 252 9.25 -4.18 -38.04
C PRO A 252 10.05 -3.06 -37.36
N ALA A 253 10.81 -2.26 -38.13
CA ALA A 253 11.53 -1.11 -37.58
C ALA A 253 10.58 -0.06 -36.98
N TYR A 254 9.47 0.27 -37.67
CA TYR A 254 8.45 1.18 -37.13
C TYR A 254 7.72 0.59 -35.92
N TRP A 255 7.47 -0.72 -35.89
CA TRP A 255 6.91 -1.39 -34.72
C TRP A 255 7.85 -1.29 -33.51
N LEU A 256 9.15 -1.54 -33.70
CA LEU A 256 10.15 -1.41 -32.63
C LEU A 256 10.24 0.03 -32.13
N PHE A 257 10.26 1.01 -33.05
CA PHE A 257 10.23 2.43 -32.68
C PHE A 257 8.95 2.78 -31.92
N GLY A 258 7.79 2.34 -32.39
CA GLY A 258 6.49 2.58 -31.76
C GLY A 258 6.41 1.99 -30.35
N LEU A 259 6.93 0.78 -30.14
CA LEU A 259 7.00 0.16 -28.81
C LEU A 259 7.94 0.93 -27.87
N ALA A 260 9.11 1.36 -28.36
CA ALA A 260 10.04 2.17 -27.56
C ALA A 260 9.46 3.56 -27.24
N PHE A 261 8.76 4.17 -28.19
CA PHE A 261 8.06 5.43 -27.97
C PHE A 261 6.89 5.27 -27.00
N TRP A 262 6.16 4.15 -27.07
CA TRP A 262 5.11 3.82 -26.13
C TRP A 262 5.62 3.71 -24.70
N THR A 263 6.74 3.01 -24.44
CA THR A 263 7.26 2.89 -23.05
C THR A 263 7.68 4.24 -22.46
N ILE A 264 8.23 5.15 -23.28
CA ILE A 264 8.53 6.53 -22.86
C ILE A 264 7.23 7.29 -22.58
N THR A 265 6.24 7.17 -23.46
CA THR A 265 4.94 7.84 -23.32
C THR A 265 4.20 7.34 -22.07
N GLU A 266 4.20 6.04 -21.82
CA GLU A 266 3.65 5.40 -20.63
C GLU A 266 4.29 5.98 -19.36
N TYR A 267 5.63 6.02 -19.30
CA TYR A 267 6.34 6.59 -18.16
C TYR A 267 6.01 8.07 -17.94
N VAL A 268 6.01 8.88 -19.00
CA VAL A 268 5.73 10.33 -18.92
C VAL A 268 4.29 10.58 -18.52
N LEU A 269 3.32 9.86 -19.07
CA LEU A 269 1.91 10.01 -18.69
C LEU A 269 1.66 9.53 -17.26
N HIS A 270 2.22 8.39 -16.88
CA HIS A 270 2.03 7.84 -15.53
C HIS A 270 2.64 8.76 -14.47
N ARG A 271 3.89 9.18 -14.66
CA ARG A 271 4.59 10.06 -13.70
C ARG A 271 4.13 11.52 -13.77
N GLY A 272 3.86 12.04 -14.96
CA GLY A 272 3.64 13.48 -15.19
C GLY A 272 2.17 13.92 -15.22
N LEU A 273 1.25 13.02 -15.59
CA LEU A 273 -0.18 13.33 -15.68
C LEU A 273 -1.00 12.57 -14.63
N PHE A 274 -0.79 11.25 -14.51
CA PHE A 274 -1.57 10.42 -13.59
C PHE A 274 -1.17 10.65 -12.13
N HIS A 275 0.12 10.89 -11.88
CA HIS A 275 0.67 11.34 -10.59
C HIS A 275 1.03 12.83 -10.60
N ILE A 276 0.12 13.67 -11.07
CA ILE A 276 0.32 15.13 -11.04
C ILE A 276 0.38 15.68 -9.62
N ASP A 277 -0.14 14.94 -8.63
CA ASP A 277 -0.05 15.10 -7.16
C ASP A 277 0.46 16.46 -6.66
N TYR A 278 1.78 16.68 -6.68
CA TYR A 278 2.40 17.91 -6.20
C TYR A 278 1.90 19.18 -6.91
N TYR A 279 1.60 19.11 -8.21
CA TYR A 279 1.10 20.23 -9.02
C TYR A 279 -0.42 20.28 -9.12
N LEU A 280 -1.15 19.34 -8.51
CA LEU A 280 -2.61 19.37 -8.51
C LEU A 280 -3.11 20.65 -7.80
N PRO A 281 -3.94 21.48 -8.44
CA PRO A 281 -4.50 22.67 -7.79
C PRO A 281 -5.63 22.28 -6.83
N ASP A 282 -5.86 23.10 -5.81
CA ASP A 282 -6.97 22.93 -4.87
C ASP A 282 -8.31 23.32 -5.51
N ASN A 283 -8.74 22.49 -6.46
CA ASN A 283 -9.89 22.73 -7.32
C ASN A 283 -10.66 21.42 -7.52
N ARG A 284 -11.97 21.44 -7.24
CA ARG A 284 -12.85 20.28 -7.37
C ARG A 284 -12.81 19.59 -8.74
N ALA A 285 -12.67 20.35 -9.82
CA ALA A 285 -12.64 19.78 -11.16
C ALA A 285 -11.30 19.08 -11.43
N ALA A 286 -10.20 19.65 -10.94
CA ALA A 286 -8.89 19.00 -11.02
C ALA A 286 -8.82 17.72 -10.18
N ILE A 287 -9.32 17.76 -8.94
CA ILE A 287 -9.43 16.58 -8.06
C ILE A 287 -10.29 15.49 -8.71
N THR A 288 -11.43 15.87 -9.30
CA THR A 288 -12.30 14.91 -9.99
C THR A 288 -11.63 14.32 -11.22
N LEU A 289 -10.91 15.14 -12.00
CA LEU A 289 -10.17 14.67 -13.16
C LEU A 289 -9.07 13.68 -12.76
N HIS A 290 -8.28 14.01 -11.73
CA HIS A 290 -7.29 13.10 -11.17
C HIS A 290 -7.91 11.78 -10.71
N PHE A 291 -9.05 11.85 -10.01
CA PHE A 291 -9.79 10.67 -9.56
C PHE A 291 -10.20 9.76 -10.73
N LEU A 292 -10.70 10.35 -11.83
CA LEU A 292 -11.12 9.59 -13.01
C LEU A 292 -9.97 9.03 -13.85
N LEU A 293 -8.83 9.72 -13.90
CA LEU A 293 -7.66 9.29 -14.69
C LEU A 293 -6.88 8.16 -14.02
N HIS A 294 -6.64 8.25 -12.71
CA HIS A 294 -5.81 7.27 -12.01
C HIS A 294 -6.14 7.11 -10.52
N GLY A 295 -6.68 8.13 -9.86
CA GLY A 295 -6.96 8.08 -8.42
C GLY A 295 -7.93 6.96 -8.03
N ILE A 296 -8.95 6.66 -8.84
CA ILE A 296 -9.88 5.55 -8.56
C ILE A 296 -9.20 4.18 -8.57
N HIS A 297 -8.15 4.01 -9.39
CA HIS A 297 -7.36 2.79 -9.42
C HIS A 297 -6.54 2.64 -8.13
N HIS A 298 -5.87 3.69 -7.66
CA HIS A 298 -5.18 3.66 -6.36
C HIS A 298 -6.14 3.45 -5.18
N TYR A 299 -7.32 4.05 -5.25
CA TYR A 299 -8.33 3.95 -4.20
C TYR A 299 -9.00 2.55 -4.16
N LEU A 300 -9.20 1.91 -5.31
CA LEU A 300 -9.83 0.58 -5.46
C LEU A 300 -8.99 -0.31 -6.41
N PRO A 301 -7.79 -0.77 -5.99
CA PRO A 301 -6.82 -1.39 -6.90
C PRO A 301 -7.29 -2.71 -7.54
N MET A 302 -8.18 -3.42 -6.85
CA MET A 302 -8.66 -4.74 -7.25
C MET A 302 -10.03 -4.71 -7.94
N ASP A 303 -10.57 -3.51 -8.24
CA ASP A 303 -11.79 -3.37 -9.03
C ASP A 303 -11.48 -3.66 -10.51
N ARG A 304 -11.77 -4.89 -10.95
CA ARG A 304 -11.47 -5.40 -12.30
C ARG A 304 -12.08 -4.58 -13.42
N LEU A 305 -13.15 -3.82 -13.16
CA LEU A 305 -13.82 -2.99 -14.17
C LEU A 305 -13.31 -1.55 -14.19
N ARG A 306 -12.43 -1.16 -13.27
CA ARG A 306 -11.87 0.20 -13.15
C ARG A 306 -10.35 0.24 -13.14
N LEU A 307 -9.74 -0.82 -13.67
CA LEU A 307 -8.30 -0.95 -13.82
C LEU A 307 -7.83 -0.40 -15.17
N VAL A 308 -8.48 -0.81 -16.27
CA VAL A 308 -8.11 -0.36 -17.62
C VAL A 308 -8.74 0.99 -17.95
N MET A 309 -8.02 1.82 -18.70
CA MET A 309 -8.51 3.14 -19.13
C MET A 309 -9.78 2.98 -19.99
N PRO A 310 -10.91 3.63 -19.63
CA PRO A 310 -12.10 3.63 -20.45
C PRO A 310 -11.82 4.18 -21.86
N PRO A 311 -12.38 3.58 -22.94
CA PRO A 311 -12.12 4.03 -24.31
C PRO A 311 -12.39 5.51 -24.57
N THR A 312 -13.37 6.09 -23.88
CA THR A 312 -13.71 7.51 -23.96
C THR A 312 -12.58 8.40 -23.46
N LEU A 313 -12.00 8.08 -22.30
CA LEU A 313 -10.85 8.81 -21.74
C LEU A 313 -9.59 8.55 -22.57
N PHE A 314 -9.36 7.29 -22.97
CA PHE A 314 -8.20 6.94 -23.79
C PHE A 314 -8.21 7.69 -25.13
N ALA A 315 -9.36 7.80 -25.81
CA ALA A 315 -9.46 8.54 -27.07
C ALA A 315 -9.06 10.02 -26.91
N ILE A 316 -9.46 10.66 -25.80
CA ILE A 316 -9.07 12.05 -25.49
C ILE A 316 -7.55 12.15 -25.27
N LEU A 317 -6.99 11.23 -24.46
CA LEU A 317 -5.56 11.22 -24.16
C LEU A 317 -4.69 10.87 -25.37
N ALA A 318 -5.20 10.04 -26.29
CA ALA A 318 -4.50 9.61 -27.48
C ALA A 318 -4.55 10.63 -28.63
N THR A 319 -5.54 11.51 -28.67
CA THR A 319 -5.74 12.52 -29.74
C THR A 319 -4.51 13.39 -30.08
N PRO A 320 -3.67 13.85 -29.11
CA PRO A 320 -2.50 14.67 -29.44
C PRO A 320 -1.29 13.90 -29.99
N PHE A 321 -1.34 12.56 -30.06
CA PHE A 321 -0.27 11.70 -30.57
C PHE A 321 -0.56 11.24 -31.99
#